data_AF-A0A7W4HH97-F1
#
_entry.id   AF-A0A7W4HH97-F1
#
_cell.length_a   1.000
_cell.length_b   1.000
_cell.length_c   1.000
_cell.angle_alpha   90.00
_cell.angle_beta   90.00
_cell.angle_gamma   90.00
#
_symmetry.space_group_name_H-M   'P 1'
#
loop_
_entity.id
_entity.type
_entity.pdbx_description
1 polymer ?
#
loop_
_entity_poly.entity_id
_entity_poly.type
_entity_poly.pdbx_seq_one_letter_code
_entity_poly.pdbx_strand_id
1 'polypeptide(L)'
;MTQKELIKQAIALASQHIGVPYVRGGKDENGFDCSGLWLRVFSQMGIDFAVRFRTVEFFADAKPIALEQVQEGDVMFWHEEPGKTEHNFVYHIEMIVDKPFLKEGKWFVKTIGTRKEFGFDGQGRQLDSYGVAYFIREIDQRKSFGRFSYFDQILEYQKTGDAQHLAVAKPQEVKTKREL
;
A
#
# COMPACT_ATOMS: atom_id res chain seq x y z
N MET A 1 -20.64 5.71 -8.57
CA MET A 1 -19.22 5.83 -8.22
C MET A 1 -18.42 5.01 -9.21
N THR A 2 -17.23 5.45 -9.61
CA THR A 2 -16.32 4.76 -10.53
C THR A 2 -15.08 4.26 -9.79
N GLN A 3 -14.33 3.34 -10.40
CA GLN A 3 -13.07 2.85 -9.84
C GLN A 3 -12.09 4.01 -9.58
N LYS A 4 -12.04 4.98 -10.51
CA LYS A 4 -11.21 6.18 -10.39
C LYS A 4 -11.59 7.06 -9.21
N GLU A 5 -12.88 7.19 -8.89
CA GLU A 5 -13.34 7.96 -7.74
C GLU A 5 -12.96 7.27 -6.42
N LEU A 6 -13.07 5.95 -6.36
CA LEU A 6 -12.63 5.16 -5.20
C LEU A 6 -11.11 5.24 -4.99
N ILE A 7 -10.31 5.15 -6.07
CA ILE A 7 -8.86 5.31 -5.98
C ILE A 7 -8.49 6.68 -5.38
N LYS A 8 -9.12 7.75 -5.88
CA LYS A 8 -8.93 9.11 -5.34
C LYS A 8 -9.35 9.19 -3.87
N GLN A 9 -10.43 8.53 -3.48
CA GLN A 9 -10.87 8.46 -2.09
C GLN A 9 -9.82 7.77 -1.21
N ALA A 10 -9.26 6.64 -1.64
CA ALA A 10 -8.22 5.93 -0.89
C ALA A 10 -6.98 6.81 -0.68
N ILE A 11 -6.52 7.48 -1.73
CA ILE A 11 -5.37 8.41 -1.66
C ILE A 11 -5.68 9.60 -0.76
N ALA A 12 -6.90 10.14 -0.83
CA ALA A 12 -7.33 11.24 0.04
C ALA A 12 -7.37 10.82 1.51
N LEU A 13 -7.90 9.64 1.83
CA LEU A 13 -7.90 9.09 3.20
C LEU A 13 -6.47 8.88 3.72
N ALA A 14 -5.59 8.28 2.91
CA ALA A 14 -4.17 8.16 3.27
C ALA A 14 -3.50 9.52 3.50
N SER A 15 -3.85 10.53 2.68
CA SER A 15 -3.30 11.88 2.77
C SER A 15 -3.69 12.63 4.04
N GLN A 16 -4.86 12.33 4.62
CA GLN A 16 -5.28 12.91 5.90
C GLN A 16 -4.34 12.52 7.05
N HIS A 17 -3.58 11.45 6.90
CA HIS A 17 -2.64 10.97 7.90
C HIS A 17 -1.21 11.46 7.69
N ILE A 18 -0.92 12.30 6.68
CA ILE A 18 0.43 12.83 6.44
C ILE A 18 0.98 13.49 7.71
N GLY A 19 2.21 13.13 8.08
CA GLY A 19 2.86 13.56 9.32
C GLY A 19 2.62 12.67 10.55
N VAL A 20 1.66 11.74 10.50
CA VAL A 20 1.51 10.72 11.56
C VAL A 20 2.75 9.82 11.57
N PRO A 21 3.40 9.60 12.73
CA PRO A 21 4.70 8.95 12.79
C PRO A 21 4.68 7.48 12.38
N TYR A 22 5.83 6.99 11.91
CA TYR A 22 6.03 5.56 11.69
C TYR A 22 6.16 4.83 13.03
N VAL A 23 5.28 3.86 13.28
CA VAL A 23 5.33 2.98 14.45
C VAL A 23 5.16 1.53 14.01
N ARG A 24 6.12 0.67 14.34
CA ARG A 24 6.05 -0.77 14.00
C ARG A 24 4.83 -1.40 14.67
N GLY A 25 3.97 -2.05 13.88
CA GLY A 25 2.70 -2.62 14.38
C GLY A 25 1.56 -1.60 14.44
N GLY A 26 1.84 -0.32 14.20
CA GLY A 26 0.87 0.77 14.27
C GLY A 26 -0.16 0.74 13.15
N LYS A 27 -1.38 1.14 13.46
CA LYS A 27 -2.55 1.08 12.56
C LYS A 27 -3.58 2.19 12.83
N ASP A 28 -3.19 3.25 13.55
CA ASP A 28 -4.07 4.33 13.95
C ASP A 28 -3.31 5.67 14.06
N GLU A 29 -4.00 6.71 14.51
CA GLU A 29 -3.51 8.09 14.57
C GLU A 29 -2.31 8.28 15.49
N ASN A 30 -2.01 7.32 16.39
CA ASN A 30 -0.80 7.35 17.21
C ASN A 30 0.44 6.87 16.44
N GLY A 31 0.24 6.24 15.28
CA GLY A 31 1.31 5.80 14.41
C GLY A 31 0.90 4.66 13.48
N PHE A 32 1.49 4.66 12.29
CA PHE A 32 1.25 3.63 11.28
C PHE A 32 2.53 2.88 10.93
N ASP A 33 2.44 1.55 10.74
CA ASP A 33 3.38 0.83 9.90
C ASP A 33 2.87 0.73 8.45
N CYS A 34 3.74 0.24 7.57
CA CYS A 34 3.50 0.20 6.12
C CYS A 34 2.18 -0.49 5.74
N SER A 35 1.89 -1.64 6.35
CA SER A 35 0.64 -2.37 6.15
C SER A 35 -0.55 -1.76 6.91
N GLY A 36 -0.31 -1.18 8.08
CA GLY A 36 -1.33 -0.64 8.96
C GLY A 36 -2.04 0.58 8.39
N LEU A 37 -1.34 1.40 7.60
CA LEU A 37 -1.97 2.49 6.85
C LEU A 37 -3.01 1.96 5.86
N TRP A 38 -2.65 0.96 5.06
CA TRP A 38 -3.55 0.38 4.06
C TRP A 38 -4.71 -0.38 4.68
N LEU A 39 -4.45 -1.11 5.77
CA LEU A 39 -5.51 -1.73 6.57
C LEU A 39 -6.54 -0.69 7.01
N ARG A 40 -6.09 0.44 7.58
CA ARG A 40 -6.98 1.53 8.01
C ARG A 40 -7.77 2.13 6.86
N VAL A 41 -7.11 2.49 5.76
CA VAL A 41 -7.73 3.13 4.60
C VAL A 41 -8.81 2.23 3.98
N PHE A 42 -8.49 0.97 3.71
CA PHE A 42 -9.46 0.05 3.10
C PHE A 42 -10.60 -0.32 4.06
N SER A 43 -10.35 -0.43 5.36
CA SER A 43 -11.44 -0.59 6.35
C SER A 43 -12.38 0.61 6.39
N GLN A 44 -11.87 1.84 6.27
CA GLN A 44 -12.72 3.04 6.17
C GLN A 44 -13.56 3.08 4.88
N MET A 45 -13.12 2.36 3.84
CA MET A 45 -13.84 2.20 2.59
C MET A 45 -14.80 0.99 2.58
N GLY A 46 -14.90 0.27 3.70
CA GLY A 46 -15.85 -0.83 3.88
C GLY A 46 -15.29 -2.22 3.57
N ILE A 47 -14.01 -2.36 3.23
CA ILE A 47 -13.40 -3.70 3.10
C ILE A 47 -13.25 -4.33 4.49
N ASP A 48 -13.73 -5.55 4.62
CA ASP A 48 -13.69 -6.32 5.87
C ASP A 48 -12.41 -7.17 5.93
N PHE A 49 -11.62 -6.92 6.97
CA PHE A 49 -10.43 -7.70 7.28
C PHE A 49 -10.67 -8.45 8.59
N ALA A 50 -10.88 -9.77 8.48
CA ALA A 50 -11.10 -10.64 9.65
C ALA A 50 -9.90 -10.67 10.62
N VAL A 51 -8.69 -10.37 10.13
CA VAL A 51 -7.45 -10.31 10.92
C VAL A 51 -6.58 -9.15 10.46
N ARG A 52 -5.53 -8.84 11.23
CA ARG A 52 -4.53 -7.84 10.84
C ARG A 52 -3.75 -8.31 9.60
N PHE A 53 -4.06 -7.74 8.44
CA PHE A 53 -3.29 -7.94 7.22
C PHE A 53 -1.89 -7.30 7.31
N ARG A 54 -0.84 -8.08 7.05
CA ARG A 54 0.55 -7.63 6.94
C ARG A 54 0.88 -7.47 5.45
N THR A 55 2.07 -6.97 5.17
CA THR A 55 2.54 -6.75 3.78
C THR A 55 2.47 -8.02 2.93
N VAL A 56 2.75 -9.20 3.53
CA VAL A 56 2.72 -10.48 2.80
C VAL A 56 1.30 -10.92 2.44
N GLU A 57 0.30 -10.65 3.28
CA GLU A 57 -1.10 -10.91 2.95
C GLU A 57 -1.58 -9.97 1.84
N PHE A 58 -1.26 -8.67 1.92
CA PHE A 58 -1.55 -7.74 0.82
C PHE A 58 -0.87 -8.15 -0.48
N PHE A 59 0.37 -8.64 -0.42
CA PHE A 59 1.07 -9.14 -1.59
C PHE A 59 0.38 -10.35 -2.22
N ALA A 60 -0.12 -11.29 -1.41
CA ALA A 60 -0.85 -12.46 -1.89
C ALA A 60 -2.22 -12.09 -2.51
N ASP A 61 -2.87 -11.06 -1.99
CA ASP A 61 -4.16 -10.55 -2.48
C ASP A 61 -4.03 -9.71 -3.76
N ALA A 62 -2.85 -9.12 -4.00
CA ALA A 62 -2.63 -8.28 -5.16
C ALA A 62 -2.35 -9.12 -6.41
N LYS A 63 -3.04 -8.81 -7.51
CA LYS A 63 -2.69 -9.36 -8.83
C LYS A 63 -1.38 -8.73 -9.30
N PRO A 64 -0.34 -9.50 -9.66
CA PRO A 64 0.90 -8.95 -10.20
C PRO A 64 0.67 -8.17 -11.50
N ILE A 65 1.35 -7.04 -11.66
CA ILE A 65 1.30 -6.23 -12.88
C ILE A 65 2.70 -5.88 -13.38
N ALA A 66 2.84 -5.73 -14.70
CA ALA A 66 4.07 -5.25 -15.32
C ALA A 66 4.20 -3.73 -15.17
N LEU A 67 5.43 -3.20 -15.25
CA LEU A 67 5.73 -1.77 -15.08
C LEU A 67 4.90 -0.90 -16.05
N GLU A 68 4.72 -1.36 -17.27
CA GLU A 68 4.02 -0.67 -18.35
C GLU A 68 2.51 -0.56 -18.08
N GLN A 69 1.98 -1.34 -17.13
CA GLN A 69 0.57 -1.38 -16.75
C GLN A 69 0.28 -0.63 -15.45
N VAL A 70 1.31 -0.12 -14.77
CA VAL A 70 1.20 0.58 -13.49
C VAL A 70 0.40 1.87 -13.67
N GLN A 71 -0.60 2.04 -12.81
CA GLN A 71 -1.45 3.23 -12.76
C GLN A 71 -1.68 3.68 -11.31
N GLU A 72 -2.28 4.85 -11.16
CA GLU A 72 -2.77 5.37 -9.88
C GLU A 72 -3.67 4.34 -9.17
N GLY A 73 -3.45 4.12 -7.87
CA GLY A 73 -4.20 3.16 -7.06
C GLY A 73 -3.62 1.74 -7.04
N ASP A 74 -2.64 1.43 -7.91
CA ASP A 74 -1.84 0.22 -7.77
C ASP A 74 -0.90 0.33 -6.57
N VAL A 75 -0.30 -0.79 -6.17
CA VAL A 75 0.66 -0.85 -5.07
C VAL A 75 2.02 -1.32 -5.54
N MET A 76 3.06 -0.78 -4.90
CA MET A 76 4.43 -1.21 -5.05
C MET A 76 4.87 -1.94 -3.79
N PHE A 77 5.62 -3.03 -3.97
CA PHE A 77 6.16 -3.87 -2.91
C PHE A 77 7.68 -3.88 -2.93
N TRP A 78 8.30 -3.95 -1.75
CA TRP A 78 9.75 -4.08 -1.62
C TRP A 78 10.11 -5.50 -1.24
N HIS A 79 11.12 -6.01 -1.92
CA HIS A 79 11.66 -7.35 -1.71
C HIS A 79 12.98 -7.34 -0.96
N GLU A 80 13.14 -8.30 -0.06
CA GLU A 80 14.41 -8.57 0.61
C GLU A 80 15.47 -9.02 -0.42
N GLU A 81 16.75 -8.80 -0.12
CA GLU A 81 17.82 -9.30 -0.99
C GLU A 81 17.86 -10.84 -0.92
N PRO A 82 18.09 -11.52 -2.05
CA PRO A 82 18.33 -12.96 -2.04
C PRO A 82 19.42 -13.34 -1.03
N GLY A 83 19.11 -14.27 -0.13
CA GLY A 83 20.03 -14.74 0.91
C GLY A 83 20.04 -13.94 2.21
N LYS A 84 19.41 -12.76 2.27
CA LYS A 84 19.10 -12.10 3.53
C LYS A 84 17.84 -12.72 4.14
N THR A 85 17.75 -12.69 5.47
CA THR A 85 16.62 -13.31 6.21
C THR A 85 16.19 -12.45 7.41
N GLU A 86 16.42 -11.15 7.32
CA GLU A 86 16.07 -10.14 8.33
C GLU A 86 14.55 -9.87 8.32
N HIS A 87 13.90 -10.06 7.16
CA HIS A 87 12.49 -9.77 6.95
C HIS A 87 11.75 -10.94 6.28
N ASN A 88 10.46 -10.75 6.00
CA ASN A 88 9.77 -11.58 5.02
C ASN A 88 10.26 -11.19 3.61
N PHE A 89 10.15 -12.12 2.65
CA PHE A 89 10.61 -11.90 1.28
C PHE A 89 10.01 -10.62 0.65
N VAL A 90 8.78 -10.26 1.04
CA VAL A 90 8.17 -8.93 0.83
C VAL A 90 7.93 -8.27 2.19
N TYR A 91 8.45 -7.05 2.37
CA TYR A 91 8.47 -6.38 3.69
C TYR A 91 7.87 -4.97 3.73
N HIS A 92 7.72 -4.30 2.59
CA HIS A 92 7.16 -2.94 2.53
C HIS A 92 6.12 -2.81 1.42
N ILE A 93 5.17 -1.90 1.61
CA ILE A 93 4.09 -1.60 0.66
C ILE A 93 3.81 -0.09 0.66
N GLU A 94 3.62 0.48 -0.53
CA GLU A 94 3.17 1.85 -0.76
C GLU A 94 2.21 1.87 -1.96
N MET A 95 1.28 2.82 -2.00
CA MET A 95 0.35 2.97 -3.13
C MET A 95 0.89 4.00 -4.12
N ILE A 96 0.75 3.68 -5.39
CA ILE A 96 1.07 4.54 -6.52
C ILE A 96 0.04 5.65 -6.63
N VAL A 97 0.50 6.90 -6.71
CA VAL A 97 -0.37 8.08 -6.83
C VAL A 97 -0.25 8.80 -8.17
N ASP A 98 0.72 8.41 -9.00
CA ASP A 98 0.87 8.90 -10.38
C ASP A 98 1.60 7.86 -11.24
N LYS A 99 1.52 8.00 -12.57
CA LYS A 99 2.20 7.09 -13.50
C LYS A 99 3.73 7.13 -13.32
N PRO A 100 4.42 6.00 -13.52
CA PRO A 100 5.87 6.00 -13.58
C PRO A 100 6.41 6.95 -14.66
N PHE A 101 7.55 7.58 -14.39
CA PHE A 101 8.21 8.52 -15.28
C PHE A 101 9.71 8.23 -15.39
N LEU A 102 10.29 8.53 -16.55
CA LEU A 102 11.71 8.37 -16.80
C LEU A 102 12.47 9.66 -16.46
N LYS A 103 13.55 9.56 -15.69
CA LYS A 103 14.48 10.66 -15.44
C LYS A 103 15.90 10.11 -15.47
N GLU A 104 16.77 10.71 -16.29
CA GLU A 104 18.20 10.35 -16.37
C GLU A 104 18.43 8.84 -16.63
N GLY A 105 17.57 8.22 -17.46
CA GLY A 105 17.66 6.80 -17.81
C GLY A 105 17.15 5.84 -16.73
N LYS A 106 16.62 6.35 -15.62
CA LYS A 106 16.02 5.56 -14.54
C LYS A 106 14.53 5.81 -14.43
N TRP A 107 13.79 4.77 -14.07
CA TRP A 107 12.35 4.86 -13.82
C TRP A 107 12.08 5.29 -12.38
N PHE A 108 11.14 6.21 -12.22
CA PHE A 108 10.67 6.69 -10.94
C PHE A 108 9.15 6.64 -10.87
N VAL A 109 8.61 6.61 -9.66
CA VAL A 109 7.17 6.72 -9.44
C VAL A 109 6.88 7.49 -8.16
N LYS A 110 5.78 8.25 -8.15
CA LYS A 110 5.29 8.91 -6.95
C LYS A 110 4.39 7.95 -6.17
N THR A 111 4.65 7.83 -4.88
CA THR A 111 3.87 6.97 -3.97
C THR A 111 3.42 7.74 -2.74
N ILE A 112 2.43 7.19 -2.05
CA ILE A 112 2.09 7.55 -0.66
C ILE A 112 2.23 6.30 0.20
N GLY A 113 2.69 6.46 1.43
CA GLY A 113 2.88 5.35 2.37
C GLY A 113 3.45 5.85 3.70
N THR A 114 3.87 4.93 4.58
CA THR A 114 4.53 5.29 5.85
C THR A 114 5.84 4.56 6.03
N ARG A 115 6.91 5.28 6.39
CA ARG A 115 8.26 4.72 6.50
C ARG A 115 9.13 5.48 7.50
N LYS A 116 10.22 4.84 7.94
CA LYS A 116 11.35 5.50 8.64
C LYS A 116 12.23 6.30 7.67
N GLU A 117 11.63 7.23 6.94
CA GLU A 117 12.29 8.04 5.92
C GLU A 117 11.58 9.40 5.82
N PHE A 118 12.32 10.48 5.55
CA PHE A 118 11.72 11.79 5.31
C PHE A 118 10.98 11.77 3.98
N GLY A 119 9.70 12.12 4.01
CA GLY A 119 8.89 12.31 2.81
C GLY A 119 8.39 13.74 2.69
N PHE A 120 7.42 13.93 1.80
CA PHE A 120 6.86 15.23 1.46
C PHE A 120 5.38 15.31 1.78
N ASP A 121 4.90 16.51 2.09
CA ASP A 121 3.47 16.79 2.15
C ASP A 121 2.85 16.97 0.74
N GLY A 122 1.54 17.27 0.70
CA GLY A 122 0.82 17.49 -0.55
C GLY A 122 1.29 18.71 -1.35
N GLN A 123 2.07 19.62 -0.75
CA GLN A 123 2.64 20.80 -1.38
C GLN A 123 4.09 20.59 -1.81
N GLY A 124 4.66 19.40 -1.58
CA GLY A 124 6.05 19.09 -1.89
C GLY A 124 7.06 19.63 -0.87
N ARG A 125 6.61 20.07 0.32
CA ARG A 125 7.50 20.45 1.41
C ARG A 125 7.93 19.21 2.17
N GLN A 126 9.22 19.11 2.47
CA GLN A 126 9.73 18.00 3.25
C GLN A 126 9.21 18.05 4.69
N LEU A 127 8.84 16.89 5.24
CA LEU A 127 8.45 16.75 6.63
C LEU A 127 9.68 16.69 7.55
N ASP A 128 9.49 17.08 8.81
CA ASP A 128 10.50 17.07 9.87
C ASP A 128 10.57 15.74 10.65
N SER A 129 9.68 14.81 10.34
CA SER A 129 9.55 13.52 11.02
C SER A 129 9.28 12.37 10.04
N TYR A 130 9.58 11.15 10.48
CA TYR A 130 9.32 9.93 9.73
C TYR A 130 7.89 9.46 9.94
N GLY A 131 7.20 9.11 8.86
CA GLY A 131 5.82 8.66 8.97
C GLY A 131 5.11 8.61 7.64
N VAL A 132 3.81 8.83 7.68
CA VAL A 132 2.97 8.91 6.49
C VAL A 132 3.36 10.13 5.66
N ALA A 133 3.70 9.92 4.39
CA ALA A 133 4.11 10.99 3.48
C ALA A 133 4.01 10.55 2.01
N TYR A 134 4.19 11.52 1.11
CA TYR A 134 4.50 11.24 -0.29
C TYR A 134 6.00 10.99 -0.49
N PHE A 135 6.33 10.12 -1.45
CA PHE A 135 7.70 9.80 -1.83
C PHE A 135 7.86 9.76 -3.34
N ILE A 136 9.10 10.01 -3.81
CA ILE A 136 9.53 9.68 -5.16
C ILE A 136 10.46 8.47 -5.06
N ARG A 137 10.11 7.39 -5.75
CA ARG A 137 10.79 6.10 -5.63
C ARG A 137 11.46 5.75 -6.94
N GLU A 138 12.76 5.47 -6.90
CA GLU A 138 13.43 4.76 -8.00
C GLU A 138 12.85 3.34 -8.09
N ILE A 139 12.54 2.93 -9.32
CA ILE A 139 12.06 1.59 -9.63
C ILE A 139 13.28 0.75 -9.99
N ASP A 140 13.52 -0.28 -9.19
CA ASP A 140 14.63 -1.22 -9.34
C ASP A 140 14.13 -2.66 -9.32
N GLN A 141 15.04 -3.61 -9.55
CA GLN A 141 14.74 -5.06 -9.56
C GLN A 141 14.24 -5.63 -8.22
N ARG A 142 14.27 -4.87 -7.13
CA ARG A 142 13.73 -5.24 -5.81
C ARG A 142 12.34 -4.65 -5.58
N LYS A 143 11.72 -4.07 -6.61
CA LYS A 143 10.33 -3.61 -6.58
C LYS A 143 9.49 -4.49 -7.48
N SER A 144 8.29 -4.82 -7.02
CA SER A 144 7.23 -5.37 -7.84
C SER A 144 5.96 -4.56 -7.66
N PHE A 145 5.03 -4.71 -8.59
CA PHE A 145 3.77 -3.99 -8.58
C PHE A 145 2.61 -4.96 -8.50
N GLY A 146 1.52 -4.52 -7.86
CA GLY A 146 0.30 -5.29 -7.78
C GLY A 146 -0.94 -4.40 -7.85
N ARG A 147 -2.07 -5.00 -8.25
CA ARG A 147 -3.38 -4.36 -8.30
C ARG A 147 -4.35 -5.10 -7.40
N PHE A 148 -4.98 -4.38 -6.48
CA PHE A 148 -6.03 -4.94 -5.63
C PHE A 148 -7.36 -5.03 -6.37
N SER A 149 -8.14 -6.05 -6.06
CA SER A 149 -9.53 -6.17 -6.48
C SER A 149 -10.49 -5.35 -5.61
N TYR A 150 -10.03 -4.74 -4.52
CA TYR A 150 -10.86 -4.06 -3.52
C TYR A 150 -11.74 -2.95 -4.10
N PHE A 151 -11.24 -2.18 -5.08
CA PHE A 151 -12.07 -1.16 -5.73
C PHE A 151 -13.22 -1.79 -6.53
N ASP A 152 -12.97 -2.91 -7.20
CA ASP A 152 -14.02 -3.64 -7.94
C ASP A 152 -15.01 -4.29 -6.98
N GLN A 153 -14.53 -4.83 -5.86
CA GLN A 153 -15.36 -5.36 -4.77
C GLN A 153 -16.31 -4.31 -4.20
N ILE A 154 -15.82 -3.10 -3.91
CA ILE A 154 -16.65 -2.00 -3.40
C ILE A 154 -17.69 -1.59 -4.44
N LEU A 155 -17.31 -1.49 -5.72
CA LEU A 155 -18.26 -1.18 -6.79
C LEU A 155 -19.34 -2.25 -6.91
N GLU A 156 -18.98 -3.52 -6.74
CA GLU A 156 -19.95 -4.60 -6.83
C GLU A 156 -20.90 -4.59 -5.63
N TYR A 157 -20.38 -4.42 -4.41
CA TYR A 157 -21.22 -4.21 -3.22
C TYR A 157 -22.19 -3.03 -3.38
N GLN A 158 -21.73 -1.90 -3.93
CA GLN A 158 -22.59 -0.74 -4.16
C GLN A 158 -23.73 -1.02 -5.16
N LYS A 159 -23.57 -2.00 -6.06
CA LYS A 159 -24.63 -2.41 -7.00
C LYS A 159 -25.58 -3.44 -6.39
N THR A 160 -25.05 -4.42 -5.65
CA THR A 160 -25.80 -5.60 -5.23
C THR A 160 -26.31 -5.51 -3.79
N GLY A 161 -25.66 -4.71 -2.94
CA GLY A 161 -25.88 -4.69 -1.50
C GLY A 161 -25.33 -5.90 -0.76
N ASP A 162 -24.62 -6.80 -1.46
CA ASP A 162 -24.16 -8.08 -0.90
C ASP A 162 -22.77 -7.97 -0.28
N ALA A 163 -22.72 -8.03 1.05
CA ALA A 163 -21.48 -7.88 1.82
C ALA A 163 -20.44 -8.97 1.54
N GLN A 164 -20.81 -10.10 0.92
CA GLN A 164 -19.83 -11.14 0.57
C GLN A 164 -18.75 -10.65 -0.41
N HIS A 165 -19.02 -9.58 -1.15
CA HIS A 165 -18.05 -8.96 -2.05
C HIS A 165 -16.95 -8.18 -1.32
N LEU A 166 -17.18 -7.75 -0.07
CA LEU A 166 -16.26 -6.89 0.68
C LEU A 166 -15.19 -7.67 1.46
N ALA A 167 -14.99 -8.95 1.14
CA ALA A 167 -14.04 -9.81 1.82
C ALA A 167 -12.69 -9.86 1.09
N VAL A 168 -11.62 -9.85 1.89
CA VAL A 168 -10.26 -10.17 1.42
C VAL A 168 -10.05 -11.68 1.33
N ALA A 169 -9.07 -12.12 0.54
CA ALA A 169 -8.76 -13.55 0.55
C ALA A 169 -8.26 -13.94 1.95
N LYS A 170 -8.56 -15.17 2.39
CA LYS A 170 -8.05 -15.64 3.67
C LYS A 170 -6.51 -15.56 3.62
N PRO A 171 -5.86 -15.02 4.67
CA PRO A 171 -4.41 -15.06 4.77
C PRO A 171 -3.94 -16.48 4.47
N GLN A 172 -3.11 -16.65 3.44
CA GLN A 172 -2.35 -17.88 3.34
C GLN A 172 -1.47 -17.96 4.60
N GLU A 173 -1.28 -19.16 5.15
CA GLU A 173 -0.31 -19.37 6.23
C GLU A 173 1.10 -19.08 5.72
N VAL A 174 1.44 -17.80 5.64
CA VAL A 174 2.80 -17.35 5.46
C VAL A 174 3.41 -17.44 6.85
N LYS A 175 3.99 -18.61 7.15
CA LYS A 175 4.78 -18.82 8.36
C LYS A 175 5.75 -17.67 8.51
N THR A 176 5.55 -16.86 9.52
CA THR A 176 6.53 -15.83 9.86
C THR A 176 7.56 -16.45 10.77
N LYS A 177 8.82 -16.01 10.68
CA LYS A 177 9.92 -16.54 11.52
C LYS A 177 9.67 -16.51 13.03
N ARG A 178 8.66 -15.80 13.55
CA ARG A 178 8.27 -15.92 14.97
C ARG A 178 7.63 -17.28 15.32
N GLU A 179 7.34 -18.09 14.31
CA GLU A 179 6.64 -19.38 14.39
C GLU A 179 7.55 -20.55 13.91
N LEU A 180 8.86 -20.32 13.77
CA LEU A 180 9.93 -21.30 13.50
C LEU A 180 11.01 -21.18 14.57
#